data_AF-X0UTH4-F1
#
_entry.id   AF-X0UTH4-F1
#
_cell.length_a   1.000
_cell.length_b   1.000
_cell.length_c   1.000
_cell.angle_alpha   90.00
_cell.angle_beta   90.00
_cell.angle_gamma   90.00
#
_symmetry.space_group_name_H-M   'P 1'
#
loop_
_entity.id
_entity.type
_entity.pdbx_description
1 polymer ?
#
loop_
_entity_poly.entity_id
_entity_poly.type
_entity_poly.pdbx_seq_one_letter_code
_entity_poly.pdbx_strand_id
1 'polypeptide(L)'
;PTHEEVITELVHRYVQSYRDLPLLLYQIQTKFRDEPRPRGGLLRVREFIMKDLYSFDVDEAGLDRSYKKMAEAYKNIYARLDLPALMVEADSGAIGGKESHEFMVITDSGEDEIICCSNCGYAANTEKAQFAKAEVSAGALLPLEEISTPDAKTIEQVASFVGVPTSQTLKAVFYSADGEFIFVVIRGDLEVNETKLRNALKCSELRLATESQVTIAGLVAGFASPIGMKDIKIVADDSITLGSNFIAGANKPGYHFSNINYPRDF
;
A
#
# COMPACT_ATOMS: atom_id res chain seq x y z
N PRO A 1 -8.63 -9.17 20.35
CA PRO A 1 -8.51 -10.14 19.22
C PRO A 1 -7.12 -10.79 19.13
N THR A 2 -6.10 -10.11 19.65
CA THR A 2 -4.70 -10.56 19.79
C THR A 2 -4.19 -10.14 21.19
N HIS A 3 -2.95 -10.46 21.58
CA HIS A 3 -2.45 -10.34 22.96
C HIS A 3 -1.19 -9.46 23.14
N GLU A 4 -0.88 -8.58 22.18
CA GLU A 4 0.25 -7.63 22.22
C GLU A 4 0.25 -6.84 23.53
N GLU A 5 -0.89 -6.30 23.94
CA GLU A 5 -1.02 -5.49 25.15
C GLU A 5 -0.87 -6.32 26.42
N VAL A 6 -1.49 -7.51 26.46
CA VAL A 6 -1.49 -8.41 27.62
C VAL A 6 -0.07 -8.91 27.92
N ILE A 7 0.65 -9.35 26.89
CA ILE A 7 2.00 -9.88 27.05
C ILE A 7 3.02 -8.76 27.32
N THR A 8 2.81 -7.57 26.75
CA THR A 8 3.63 -6.39 27.04
C THR A 8 3.48 -5.98 28.50
N GLU A 9 2.26 -5.94 29.04
CA GLU A 9 2.00 -5.67 30.46
C GLU A 9 2.62 -6.74 31.37
N LEU A 10 2.55 -8.02 30.98
CA LEU A 10 3.19 -9.10 31.72
C LEU A 10 4.71 -8.90 31.79
N VAL A 11 5.35 -8.66 30.64
CA VAL A 11 6.80 -8.46 30.58
C VAL A 11 7.22 -7.21 31.33
N HIS A 12 6.47 -6.10 31.21
CA HIS A 12 6.72 -4.87 31.95
C HIS A 12 6.78 -5.10 33.48
N ARG A 13 5.92 -5.99 34.01
CA ARG A 13 5.90 -6.29 35.46
C ARG A 13 7.04 -7.21 35.91
N TYR A 14 7.43 -8.18 35.10
CA TYR A 14 8.32 -9.26 35.54
C TYR A 14 9.76 -9.16 35.03
N VAL A 15 10.01 -8.45 33.93
CA VAL A 15 11.35 -8.23 33.37
C VAL A 15 11.89 -6.92 33.92
N GLN A 16 12.95 -7.00 34.71
CA GLN A 16 13.51 -5.85 35.43
C GLN A 16 14.92 -5.49 34.95
N SER A 17 15.55 -6.34 34.14
CA SER A 17 16.89 -6.12 33.61
C SER A 17 17.01 -6.54 32.15
N TYR A 18 17.90 -5.87 31.40
CA TYR A 18 18.33 -6.33 30.07
C TYR A 18 18.91 -7.75 30.10
N ARG A 19 19.38 -8.22 31.28
CA ARG A 19 19.92 -9.58 31.47
C ARG A 19 18.86 -10.68 31.43
N ASP A 20 17.60 -10.31 31.64
CA ASP A 20 16.46 -11.22 31.56
C ASP A 20 16.02 -11.44 30.09
N LEU A 21 16.60 -10.70 29.15
CA LEU A 21 16.30 -10.74 27.72
C LEU A 21 17.42 -11.47 26.93
N PRO A 22 17.10 -12.13 25.81
CA PRO A 22 15.79 -12.14 25.14
C PRO A 22 14.80 -13.14 25.73
N LEU A 23 13.51 -12.82 25.62
CA LEU A 23 12.40 -13.74 25.94
C LEU A 23 11.58 -14.03 24.70
N LEU A 24 11.14 -15.29 24.55
CA LEU A 24 10.20 -15.71 23.52
C LEU A 24 9.03 -16.42 24.21
N LEU A 25 7.88 -15.77 24.27
CA LEU A 25 6.70 -16.25 24.97
C LEU A 25 5.61 -16.55 23.95
N TYR A 26 4.98 -17.73 24.03
CA TYR A 26 3.92 -18.11 23.11
C TYR A 26 2.78 -18.82 23.81
N GLN A 27 1.62 -18.80 23.16
CA GLN A 27 0.46 -19.58 23.57
C GLN A 27 -0.20 -20.20 22.34
N ILE A 28 -1.05 -21.20 22.58
CA ILE A 28 -2.01 -21.72 21.60
C ILE A 28 -3.37 -21.55 22.26
N GLN A 29 -4.13 -20.57 21.79
CA GLN A 29 -5.34 -20.14 22.49
C GLN A 29 -6.38 -19.62 21.50
N THR A 30 -7.64 -19.86 21.82
CA THR A 30 -8.80 -19.39 21.06
C THR A 30 -8.85 -17.88 21.01
N LYS A 31 -8.99 -17.34 19.80
CA LYS A 31 -9.12 -15.93 19.49
C LYS A 31 -10.53 -15.63 18.97
N PHE A 32 -10.94 -14.39 19.19
CA PHE A 32 -12.21 -13.86 18.71
C PHE A 32 -11.96 -12.63 17.84
N ARG A 33 -12.53 -12.62 16.64
CA ARG A 33 -12.58 -11.47 15.73
C ARG A 33 -13.99 -11.37 15.17
N ASP A 34 -14.62 -10.20 15.30
CA ASP A 34 -15.97 -10.00 14.77
C ASP A 34 -15.91 -9.78 13.25
N GLU A 35 -15.64 -10.87 12.53
CA GLU A 35 -15.51 -10.90 11.09
C GLU A 35 -16.87 -10.57 10.44
N PRO A 36 -16.97 -9.49 9.64
CA PRO A 36 -18.20 -9.10 8.98
C PRO A 36 -18.74 -10.17 8.03
N ARG A 37 -17.85 -10.90 7.34
CA ARG A 37 -18.23 -11.93 6.35
C ARG A 37 -17.48 -13.25 6.57
N PRO A 38 -17.88 -14.07 7.55
CA PRO A 38 -17.30 -15.41 7.75
C PRO A 38 -17.58 -16.31 6.54
N ARG A 39 -16.56 -16.99 6.02
CA ARG A 39 -16.64 -17.81 4.80
C ARG A 39 -15.52 -18.85 4.74
N GLY A 40 -15.61 -19.81 3.82
CA GLY A 40 -14.54 -20.79 3.61
C GLY A 40 -14.35 -21.79 4.76
N GLY A 41 -15.37 -22.03 5.58
CA GLY A 41 -15.26 -22.92 6.75
C GLY A 41 -14.22 -22.39 7.74
N LEU A 42 -13.28 -23.23 8.16
CA LEU A 42 -12.23 -22.88 9.13
C LEU A 42 -11.24 -21.80 8.63
N LEU A 43 -11.26 -21.46 7.34
CA LEU A 43 -10.37 -20.45 6.77
C LEU A 43 -10.69 -19.03 7.27
N ARG A 44 -11.96 -18.70 7.49
CA ARG A 44 -12.38 -17.36 7.94
C ARG A 44 -13.63 -17.43 8.83
N VAL A 45 -13.40 -17.51 10.14
CA VAL A 45 -14.42 -17.63 11.19
C VAL A 45 -14.27 -16.54 12.25
N ARG A 46 -15.28 -16.38 13.11
CA ARG A 46 -15.25 -15.42 14.23
C ARG A 46 -14.49 -15.92 15.46
N GLU A 47 -14.43 -17.23 15.63
CA GLU A 47 -13.72 -17.91 16.72
C GLU A 47 -12.77 -18.95 16.13
N PHE A 48 -11.48 -18.82 16.39
CA PHE A 48 -10.45 -19.70 15.82
C PHE A 48 -9.29 -19.91 16.78
N ILE A 49 -8.54 -21.00 16.59
CA ILE A 49 -7.32 -21.26 17.36
C ILE A 49 -6.16 -20.53 16.68
N MET A 50 -5.38 -19.79 17.46
CA MET A 50 -4.17 -19.15 16.98
C MET A 50 -3.01 -19.51 17.89
N LYS A 51 -1.86 -19.77 17.26
CA LYS A 51 -0.56 -19.72 17.93
C LYS A 51 0.03 -18.33 17.72
N ASP A 52 0.13 -17.57 18.79
CA ASP A 52 0.75 -16.25 18.87
C ASP A 52 2.01 -16.34 19.72
N LEU A 53 3.10 -15.72 19.26
CA LEU A 53 4.40 -15.65 19.94
C LEU A 53 4.91 -14.22 19.91
N TYR A 54 5.40 -13.77 21.05
CA TYR A 54 5.93 -12.43 21.27
C TYR A 54 7.37 -12.56 21.76
N SER A 55 8.31 -11.94 21.04
CA SER A 55 9.69 -11.82 21.49
C SER A 55 9.95 -10.45 22.10
N PHE A 56 10.79 -10.43 23.12
CA PHE A 56 11.28 -9.23 23.76
C PHE A 56 12.79 -9.29 23.74
N ASP A 57 13.41 -8.28 23.13
CA ASP A 57 14.83 -8.26 22.81
C ASP A 57 15.46 -6.95 23.30
N VAL A 58 16.75 -6.96 23.63
CA VAL A 58 17.47 -5.79 24.18
C VAL A 58 17.64 -4.68 23.12
N ASP A 59 17.86 -5.08 21.87
CA ASP A 59 18.18 -4.20 20.76
C ASP A 59 17.62 -4.76 19.43
N GLU A 60 17.69 -3.96 18.37
CA GLU A 60 17.24 -4.36 17.03
C GLU A 60 17.99 -5.60 16.52
N ALA A 61 19.29 -5.74 16.83
CA ALA A 61 20.04 -6.93 16.45
C ALA A 61 19.54 -8.21 17.15
N GLY A 62 19.04 -8.10 18.38
CA GLY A 62 18.34 -9.16 19.11
C GLY A 62 17.02 -9.52 18.44
N LEU A 63 16.20 -8.51 18.12
CA LEU A 63 14.97 -8.68 17.37
C LEU A 63 15.21 -9.44 16.06
N ASP A 64 16.23 -9.06 15.27
CA ASP A 64 16.56 -9.74 14.02
C ASP A 64 16.90 -11.22 14.22
N ARG A 65 17.60 -11.55 15.31
CA ARG A 65 17.93 -12.95 15.66
C ARG A 65 16.67 -13.72 16.03
N SER A 66 15.80 -13.13 16.86
CA SER A 66 14.53 -13.74 17.29
C SER A 66 13.58 -13.91 16.09
N TYR A 67 13.51 -12.94 15.21
CA TYR A 67 12.74 -12.97 13.97
C TYR A 67 13.20 -14.09 13.04
N LYS A 68 14.50 -14.19 12.75
CA LYS A 68 15.08 -15.27 11.91
C LYS A 68 14.83 -16.65 12.50
N LYS A 69 14.92 -16.80 13.83
CA LYS A 69 14.56 -18.05 14.51
C LYS A 69 13.09 -18.41 14.29
N MET A 70 12.18 -17.44 14.34
CA MET A 70 10.76 -17.68 14.10
C MET A 70 10.46 -18.01 12.64
N ALA A 71 11.07 -17.30 11.69
CA ALA A 71 10.96 -17.63 10.28
C ALA A 71 11.39 -19.08 10.00
N GLU A 72 12.52 -19.51 10.58
CA GLU A 72 13.00 -20.89 10.44
C GLU A 72 12.08 -21.91 11.16
N ALA A 73 11.57 -21.59 12.36
CA ALA A 73 10.64 -22.45 13.05
C ALA A 73 9.33 -22.66 12.26
N TYR A 74 8.79 -21.61 11.65
CA TYR A 74 7.58 -21.70 10.82
C TYR A 74 7.83 -22.50 9.55
N LYS A 75 8.97 -22.30 8.85
CA LYS A 75 9.37 -23.17 7.73
C LYS A 75 9.39 -24.65 8.12
N ASN A 76 9.98 -24.97 9.26
CA ASN A 76 10.02 -26.34 9.78
C ASN A 76 8.63 -26.88 10.16
N ILE A 77 7.74 -26.05 10.69
CA ILE A 77 6.35 -26.44 10.98
C ILE A 77 5.63 -26.80 9.68
N TYR A 78 5.65 -25.93 8.66
CA TYR A 78 4.97 -26.19 7.40
C TYR A 78 5.56 -27.39 6.65
N ALA A 79 6.89 -27.56 6.66
CA ALA A 79 7.55 -28.73 6.09
C ALA A 79 7.12 -30.04 6.78
N ARG A 80 6.98 -30.04 8.11
CA ARG A 80 6.48 -31.21 8.86
C ARG A 80 5.00 -31.51 8.62
N LEU A 81 4.24 -30.51 8.21
CA LEU A 81 2.83 -30.64 7.84
C LEU A 81 2.64 -30.98 6.34
N ASP A 82 3.74 -31.11 5.58
CA ASP A 82 3.72 -31.29 4.12
C ASP A 82 2.92 -30.20 3.39
N LEU A 83 3.01 -28.96 3.90
CA LEU A 83 2.35 -27.80 3.32
C LEU A 83 3.37 -26.97 2.51
N PRO A 84 3.09 -26.67 1.23
CA PRO A 84 3.97 -25.88 0.37
C PRO A 84 3.82 -24.38 0.68
N ALA A 85 4.11 -23.98 1.92
CA ALA A 85 4.00 -22.59 2.36
C ALA A 85 5.18 -21.76 1.85
N LEU A 86 4.88 -20.64 1.20
CA LEU A 86 5.82 -19.64 0.75
C LEU A 86 5.86 -18.48 1.75
N MET A 87 7.06 -18.10 2.18
CA MET A 87 7.27 -16.89 2.97
C MET A 87 7.33 -15.68 2.03
N VAL A 88 6.42 -14.72 2.19
CA VAL A 88 6.28 -13.54 1.33
C VAL A 88 6.40 -12.25 2.16
N GLU A 89 6.97 -11.20 1.61
CA GLU A 89 6.96 -9.88 2.25
C GLU A 89 5.53 -9.35 2.35
N ALA A 90 5.18 -8.77 3.49
CA ALA A 90 3.82 -8.29 3.76
C ALA A 90 3.80 -6.89 4.35
N ASP A 91 2.61 -6.32 4.41
CA ASP A 91 2.38 -5.12 5.20
C ASP A 91 2.41 -5.46 6.71
N SER A 92 2.89 -4.53 7.52
CA SER A 92 2.84 -4.70 8.98
C SER A 92 1.43 -4.43 9.53
N GLY A 93 0.56 -3.83 8.72
CA GLY A 93 -0.84 -3.57 9.04
C GLY A 93 -1.00 -2.71 10.30
N ALA A 94 -2.14 -2.93 10.97
CA ALA A 94 -2.49 -2.23 12.20
C ALA A 94 -1.63 -2.61 13.42
N ILE A 95 -0.91 -3.73 13.35
CA ILE A 95 0.02 -4.17 14.42
C ILE A 95 1.25 -3.26 14.45
N GLY A 96 1.59 -2.64 13.30
CA GLY A 96 2.77 -1.81 13.16
C GLY A 96 4.06 -2.65 13.11
N GLY A 97 5.19 -1.98 12.88
CA GLY A 97 6.49 -2.63 12.70
C GLY A 97 7.13 -2.34 11.33
N LYS A 98 8.44 -2.59 11.22
CA LYS A 98 9.23 -2.28 10.00
C LYS A 98 9.21 -3.42 8.99
N GLU A 99 9.41 -4.65 9.45
CA GLU A 99 9.50 -5.85 8.63
C GLU A 99 8.36 -6.82 8.99
N SER A 100 7.67 -7.32 7.97
CA SER A 100 6.56 -8.25 8.09
C SER A 100 6.67 -9.29 6.98
N HIS A 101 6.45 -10.55 7.34
CA HIS A 101 6.38 -11.65 6.39
C HIS A 101 5.18 -12.53 6.72
N GLU A 102 4.48 -12.94 5.68
CA GLU A 102 3.37 -13.90 5.75
C GLU A 102 3.82 -15.25 5.22
N PHE A 103 3.24 -16.33 5.75
CA PHE A 103 3.40 -17.66 5.18
C PHE A 103 2.11 -18.02 4.45
N MET A 104 2.20 -18.14 3.12
CA MET A 104 1.07 -18.32 2.24
C MET A 104 1.12 -19.69 1.55
N VAL A 105 -0.01 -20.41 1.54
CA VAL A 105 -0.18 -21.62 0.71
C VAL A 105 -0.91 -21.20 -0.56
N ILE A 106 -0.29 -21.44 -1.72
CA ILE A 106 -0.82 -21.02 -3.02
C ILE A 106 -2.01 -21.91 -3.41
N THR A 107 -3.15 -21.28 -3.66
CA THR A 107 -4.38 -21.94 -4.11
C THR A 107 -5.25 -20.95 -4.88
N ASP A 108 -6.00 -21.42 -5.88
CA ASP A 108 -6.92 -20.62 -6.68
C ASP A 108 -8.07 -20.03 -5.83
N SER A 109 -8.32 -20.60 -4.65
CA SER A 109 -9.34 -20.14 -3.71
C SER A 109 -8.81 -19.19 -2.63
N GLY A 110 -7.56 -18.72 -2.76
CA GLY A 110 -6.93 -17.80 -1.81
C GLY A 110 -7.62 -16.44 -1.81
N GLU A 111 -7.66 -15.78 -0.65
CA GLU A 111 -8.22 -14.42 -0.54
C GLU A 111 -7.17 -13.33 -0.77
N ASP A 112 -5.89 -13.66 -0.60
CA ASP A 112 -4.74 -12.79 -0.82
C ASP A 112 -4.13 -13.01 -2.19
N GLU A 113 -3.69 -11.92 -2.81
CA GLU A 113 -2.92 -11.95 -4.04
C GLU A 113 -1.43 -11.75 -3.72
N ILE A 114 -0.59 -12.63 -4.26
CA ILE A 114 0.86 -12.57 -4.10
C ILE A 114 1.53 -12.36 -5.45
N ILE A 115 2.56 -11.50 -5.47
CA ILE A 115 3.43 -11.30 -6.62
C ILE A 115 4.68 -12.12 -6.38
N CYS A 116 4.97 -13.06 -7.29
CA CYS A 116 6.16 -13.91 -7.24
C CYS A 116 7.03 -13.67 -8.48
N CYS A 117 8.30 -13.35 -8.27
CA CYS A 117 9.29 -13.28 -9.33
C CYS A 117 9.92 -14.65 -9.58
N SER A 118 9.65 -15.21 -10.75
CA SER A 118 10.19 -16.51 -11.18
C SER A 118 11.71 -16.53 -11.36
N ASN A 119 12.36 -15.37 -11.47
CA ASN A 119 13.80 -15.27 -11.75
C ASN A 119 14.67 -15.03 -10.51
N CYS A 120 14.21 -14.26 -9.52
CA CYS A 120 15.02 -13.90 -8.34
C CYS A 120 14.45 -14.41 -7.01
N GLY A 121 13.28 -15.06 -7.01
CA GLY A 121 12.65 -15.58 -5.79
C GLY A 121 12.00 -14.50 -4.92
N TYR A 122 11.92 -13.24 -5.39
CA TYR A 122 11.14 -12.20 -4.72
C TYR A 122 9.68 -12.61 -4.63
N ALA A 123 9.09 -12.54 -3.44
CA ALA A 123 7.68 -12.82 -3.24
C ALA A 123 7.11 -11.86 -2.21
N ALA A 124 5.98 -11.23 -2.53
CA ALA A 124 5.34 -10.26 -1.65
C ALA A 124 3.83 -10.26 -1.86
N ASN A 125 3.07 -9.96 -0.81
CA ASN A 125 1.66 -9.59 -0.93
C ASN A 125 1.54 -8.34 -1.81
N THR A 126 0.50 -8.24 -2.65
CA THR A 126 0.27 -7.07 -3.54
C THR A 126 0.25 -5.74 -2.78
N GLU A 127 -0.16 -5.75 -1.52
CA GLU A 127 -0.14 -4.60 -0.61
C GLU A 127 1.28 -4.07 -0.33
N LYS A 128 2.28 -4.95 -0.34
CA LYS A 128 3.69 -4.62 -0.05
C LYS A 128 4.57 -4.56 -1.29
N ALA A 129 4.26 -5.38 -2.29
CA ALA A 129 5.12 -5.68 -3.43
C ALA A 129 5.70 -4.43 -4.12
N GLN A 130 6.99 -4.46 -4.43
CA GLN A 130 7.66 -3.43 -5.21
C GLN A 130 8.04 -3.95 -6.58
N PHE A 131 8.09 -3.06 -7.57
CA PHE A 131 8.48 -3.41 -8.93
C PHE A 131 9.22 -2.25 -9.59
N ALA A 132 10.08 -2.58 -10.55
CA ALA A 132 10.72 -1.57 -11.39
C ALA A 132 9.68 -1.03 -12.37
N LYS A 133 9.33 0.25 -12.23
CA LYS A 133 8.41 0.94 -13.13
C LYS A 133 9.14 1.29 -14.42
N ALA A 134 8.52 0.99 -15.56
CA ALA A 134 9.10 1.33 -16.87
C ALA A 134 9.24 2.84 -17.02
N GLU A 135 10.34 3.30 -17.62
CA GLU A 135 10.48 4.69 -18.03
C GLU A 135 9.47 5.03 -19.13
N VAL A 136 8.99 6.27 -19.09
CA VAL A 136 8.09 6.87 -20.07
C VAL A 136 8.93 7.73 -21.01
N SER A 137 8.40 8.05 -22.18
CA SER A 137 9.06 8.95 -23.14
C SER A 137 9.55 10.22 -22.43
N ALA A 138 10.87 10.36 -22.36
CA ALA A 138 11.54 11.51 -21.79
C ALA A 138 12.22 12.29 -22.93
N GLY A 139 11.75 13.52 -23.16
CA GLY A 139 12.29 14.44 -24.14
C GLY A 139 12.62 15.79 -23.54
N ALA A 140 13.04 16.74 -24.39
CA ALA A 140 13.17 18.14 -23.99
C ALA A 140 11.86 18.63 -23.36
N LEU A 141 11.96 19.39 -22.27
CA LEU A 141 10.79 19.92 -21.58
C LEU A 141 10.10 20.92 -22.50
N LEU A 142 8.86 20.62 -22.89
CA LEU A 142 8.05 21.48 -23.74
C LEU A 142 7.24 22.46 -22.88
N PRO A 143 6.86 23.64 -23.41
CA PRO A 143 5.98 24.57 -22.69
C PRO A 143 4.65 23.92 -22.33
N LEU A 144 4.14 24.24 -21.14
CA LEU A 144 2.80 23.83 -20.69
C LEU A 144 1.74 24.41 -21.63
N GLU A 145 0.85 23.56 -22.15
CA GLU A 145 -0.20 23.97 -23.09
C GLU A 145 -1.57 23.43 -22.63
N GLU A 146 -2.63 24.22 -22.77
CA GLU A 146 -4.01 23.78 -22.53
C GLU A 146 -4.59 23.19 -23.83
N ILE A 147 -5.16 22.00 -23.75
CA ILE A 147 -5.79 21.28 -24.85
C ILE A 147 -7.27 21.01 -24.54
N SER A 148 -8.13 21.18 -25.55
CA SER A 148 -9.57 20.90 -25.44
C SER A 148 -9.84 19.41 -25.63
N THR A 149 -10.47 18.80 -24.64
CA THR A 149 -10.78 17.36 -24.54
C THR A 149 -12.21 17.16 -23.97
N PRO A 150 -13.25 17.72 -24.62
CA PRO A 150 -14.58 17.89 -24.01
C PRO A 150 -15.22 16.57 -23.55
N ASP A 151 -14.98 15.47 -24.27
CA ASP A 151 -15.62 14.17 -24.03
C ASP A 151 -14.69 13.13 -23.38
N ALA A 152 -13.43 13.50 -23.08
CA ALA A 152 -12.44 12.57 -22.53
C ALA A 152 -12.26 12.78 -21.02
N LYS A 153 -12.80 11.86 -20.21
CA LYS A 153 -12.76 11.90 -18.73
C LYS A 153 -11.93 10.79 -18.12
N THR A 154 -11.77 9.66 -18.80
CA THR A 154 -10.92 8.55 -18.34
C THR A 154 -9.53 8.62 -18.95
N ILE A 155 -8.58 7.93 -18.32
CA ILE A 155 -7.20 7.87 -18.80
C ILE A 155 -7.13 7.32 -20.23
N GLU A 156 -7.90 6.28 -20.53
CA GLU A 156 -7.96 5.65 -21.85
C GLU A 156 -8.51 6.61 -22.89
N GLN A 157 -9.56 7.36 -22.55
CA GLN A 157 -10.16 8.35 -23.44
C GLN A 157 -9.18 9.49 -23.75
N VAL A 158 -8.48 10.01 -22.73
CA VAL A 158 -7.53 11.11 -22.88
C VAL A 158 -6.32 10.65 -23.69
N ALA A 159 -5.75 9.49 -23.35
CA ALA A 159 -4.63 8.89 -24.06
C ALA A 159 -4.96 8.65 -25.54
N SER A 160 -6.14 8.07 -25.82
CA SER A 160 -6.60 7.84 -27.19
C SER A 160 -6.89 9.13 -27.94
N PHE A 161 -7.43 10.16 -27.28
CA PHE A 161 -7.75 11.45 -27.91
C PHE A 161 -6.48 12.19 -28.34
N VAL A 162 -5.44 12.18 -27.50
CA VAL A 162 -4.18 12.88 -27.79
C VAL A 162 -3.21 12.03 -28.63
N GLY A 163 -3.40 10.71 -28.65
CA GLY A 163 -2.55 9.78 -29.40
C GLY A 163 -1.26 9.40 -28.67
N VAL A 164 -1.34 9.22 -27.35
CA VAL A 164 -0.21 8.82 -26.49
C VAL A 164 -0.56 7.54 -25.71
N PRO A 165 0.41 6.78 -25.19
CA PRO A 165 0.11 5.68 -24.26
C PRO A 165 -0.46 6.23 -22.94
N THR A 166 -1.22 5.40 -22.21
CA THR A 166 -1.75 5.73 -20.87
C THR A 166 -0.65 6.01 -19.84
N SER A 167 0.57 5.50 -20.08
CA SER A 167 1.75 5.82 -19.27
C SER A 167 2.23 7.27 -19.45
N GLN A 168 1.82 7.97 -20.52
CA GLN A 168 2.12 9.39 -20.75
C GLN A 168 1.09 10.33 -20.10
N THR A 169 0.10 9.81 -19.39
CA THR A 169 -0.90 10.61 -18.66
C THR A 169 -0.69 10.51 -17.16
N LEU A 170 -1.21 11.48 -16.40
CA LEU A 170 -1.30 11.45 -14.95
C LEU A 170 -2.77 11.38 -14.54
N LYS A 171 -3.04 10.49 -13.59
CA LYS A 171 -4.33 10.28 -12.94
C LYS A 171 -4.35 11.00 -11.60
N ALA A 172 -5.45 11.70 -11.36
CA ALA A 172 -5.78 12.30 -10.08
C ALA A 172 -6.79 11.43 -9.34
N VAL A 173 -6.47 11.02 -8.13
CA VAL A 173 -7.37 10.27 -7.24
C VAL A 173 -7.50 11.02 -5.92
N PHE A 174 -8.71 11.07 -5.38
CA PHE A 174 -9.00 11.88 -4.19
C PHE A 174 -9.35 10.99 -3.01
N TYR A 175 -8.70 11.25 -1.89
CA TYR A 175 -8.90 10.52 -0.66
C TYR A 175 -9.28 11.47 0.49
N SER A 176 -9.92 10.92 1.50
CA SER A 176 -10.03 11.51 2.82
C SER A 176 -9.24 10.63 3.79
N ALA A 177 -8.23 11.21 4.43
CA ALA A 177 -7.38 10.54 5.41
C ALA A 177 -7.55 11.22 6.77
N ASP A 178 -8.09 10.50 7.76
CA ASP A 178 -8.44 11.05 9.09
C ASP A 178 -9.24 12.37 9.03
N GLY A 179 -10.09 12.52 8.02
CA GLY A 179 -10.91 13.71 7.78
C GLY A 179 -10.25 14.81 6.94
N GLU A 180 -8.94 14.73 6.65
CA GLU A 180 -8.22 15.64 5.76
C GLU A 180 -8.42 15.23 4.29
N PHE A 181 -8.58 16.20 3.38
CA PHE A 181 -8.67 15.93 1.93
C PHE A 181 -7.28 15.78 1.33
N ILE A 182 -7.03 14.67 0.64
CA ILE A 182 -5.75 14.31 0.05
C ILE A 182 -5.90 14.19 -1.46
N PHE A 183 -5.04 14.91 -2.19
CA PHE A 183 -4.90 14.76 -3.63
C PHE A 183 -3.79 13.76 -3.92
N VAL A 184 -4.09 12.69 -4.66
CA VAL A 184 -3.10 11.70 -5.09
C VAL A 184 -2.86 11.80 -6.59
N VAL A 185 -1.59 11.90 -6.99
CA VAL A 185 -1.16 11.88 -8.39
C VAL A 185 -0.40 10.58 -8.67
N ILE A 186 -0.76 9.89 -9.74
CA ILE A 186 -0.05 8.70 -10.19
C ILE A 186 -0.09 8.62 -11.71
N ARG A 187 0.86 7.92 -12.33
CA ARG A 187 0.82 7.65 -13.77
C ARG A 187 -0.48 6.93 -14.16
N GLY A 188 -1.00 7.25 -15.35
CA GLY A 188 -2.34 6.85 -15.78
C GLY A 188 -2.57 5.35 -15.89
N ASP A 189 -1.54 4.59 -16.25
CA ASP A 189 -1.52 3.13 -16.37
C ASP A 189 -1.34 2.38 -15.03
N LEU A 190 -1.22 3.10 -13.90
CA LEU A 190 -1.02 2.52 -12.57
C LEU A 190 -2.20 2.84 -11.66
N GLU A 191 -2.45 1.98 -10.67
CA GLU A 191 -3.48 2.19 -9.64
C GLU A 191 -2.88 2.55 -8.29
N VAL A 192 -3.63 3.35 -7.51
CA VAL A 192 -3.25 3.70 -6.15
C VAL A 192 -3.40 2.46 -5.27
N ASN A 193 -2.31 2.07 -4.61
CA ASN A 193 -2.35 1.05 -3.57
C ASN A 193 -2.68 1.72 -2.23
N GLU A 194 -3.90 1.50 -1.73
CA GLU A 194 -4.41 2.16 -0.52
C GLU A 194 -3.64 1.78 0.73
N THR A 195 -3.13 0.55 0.84
CA THR A 195 -2.26 0.14 1.96
C THR A 195 -0.98 0.98 1.98
N LYS A 196 -0.31 1.15 0.83
CA LYS A 196 0.88 1.99 0.72
C LYS A 196 0.59 3.47 0.98
N LEU A 197 -0.53 3.98 0.47
CA LEU A 197 -0.95 5.37 0.70
C LEU A 197 -1.21 5.64 2.19
N ARG A 198 -1.96 4.75 2.86
CA ARG A 198 -2.21 4.82 4.31
C ARG A 198 -0.90 4.82 5.10
N ASN A 199 0.05 3.95 4.74
CA ASN A 199 1.35 3.89 5.40
C ASN A 199 2.19 5.16 5.18
N ALA A 200 2.16 5.73 3.97
CA ALA A 200 2.86 6.98 3.66
C ALA A 200 2.25 8.17 4.43
N LEU A 201 0.92 8.21 4.55
CA LEU A 201 0.20 9.24 5.28
C LEU A 201 0.23 9.05 6.80
N LYS A 202 0.50 7.82 7.27
CA LYS A 202 0.38 7.40 8.67
C LYS A 202 -1.00 7.66 9.26
N CYS A 203 -2.05 7.45 8.44
CA CYS A 203 -3.43 7.67 8.85
C CYS A 203 -4.10 6.40 9.37
N SER A 204 -5.13 6.57 10.20
CA SER A 204 -5.91 5.47 10.76
C SER A 204 -7.08 5.09 9.84
N GLU A 205 -7.77 6.10 9.32
CA GLU A 205 -8.85 5.98 8.35
C GLU A 205 -8.38 6.51 6.99
N LEU A 206 -8.62 5.74 5.94
CA LEU A 206 -8.44 6.15 4.55
C LEU A 206 -9.67 5.72 3.76
N ARG A 207 -10.28 6.65 3.04
CA ARG A 207 -11.40 6.38 2.15
C ARG A 207 -11.35 7.27 0.93
N LEU A 208 -12.01 6.89 -0.16
CA LEU A 208 -12.22 7.80 -1.28
C LEU A 208 -12.96 9.07 -0.82
N ALA A 209 -12.56 10.21 -1.36
CA ALA A 209 -13.27 11.45 -1.14
C ALA A 209 -14.63 11.43 -1.85
N THR A 210 -15.63 12.06 -1.23
CA THR A 210 -16.94 12.20 -1.85
C THR A 210 -16.92 13.27 -2.95
N GLU A 211 -17.84 13.20 -3.90
CA GLU A 211 -17.99 14.24 -4.95
C GLU A 211 -18.13 15.66 -4.36
N SER A 212 -18.81 15.78 -3.21
CA SER A 212 -18.94 17.05 -2.49
C SER A 212 -17.60 17.59 -1.99
N GLN A 213 -16.74 16.73 -1.44
CA GLN A 213 -15.40 17.12 -1.00
C GLN A 213 -14.55 17.59 -2.19
N VAL A 214 -14.61 16.86 -3.32
CA VAL A 214 -13.91 17.22 -4.57
C VAL A 214 -14.39 18.58 -5.10
N THR A 215 -15.70 18.81 -5.11
CA THR A 215 -16.29 20.08 -5.57
C THR A 215 -15.90 21.26 -4.65
N ILE A 216 -15.92 21.05 -3.32
CA ILE A 216 -15.50 22.07 -2.33
C ILE A 216 -14.02 22.42 -2.51
N ALA A 217 -13.18 21.44 -2.88
CA ALA A 217 -11.77 21.65 -3.22
C ALA A 217 -11.56 22.37 -4.57
N GLY A 218 -12.63 22.74 -5.29
CA GLY A 218 -12.55 23.41 -6.59
C GLY A 218 -12.12 22.49 -7.73
N LEU A 219 -12.26 21.17 -7.55
CA LEU A 219 -11.76 20.16 -8.48
C LEU A 219 -12.86 19.59 -9.36
N VAL A 220 -12.46 19.23 -10.57
CA VAL A 220 -13.34 18.62 -11.56
C VAL A 220 -12.86 17.20 -11.83
N ALA A 221 -13.62 16.21 -11.37
CA ALA A 221 -13.32 14.81 -11.63
C ALA A 221 -13.18 14.53 -13.15
N GLY A 222 -12.14 13.79 -13.52
CA GLY A 222 -11.76 13.55 -14.93
C GLY A 222 -11.00 14.70 -15.60
N PHE A 223 -10.88 15.86 -14.95
CA PHE A 223 -10.15 17.03 -15.48
C PHE A 223 -9.29 17.69 -14.39
N ALA A 224 -8.88 16.96 -13.36
CA ALA A 224 -8.08 17.51 -12.26
C ALA A 224 -6.57 17.27 -12.42
N SER A 225 -5.78 18.19 -11.87
CA SER A 225 -4.34 18.06 -11.68
C SER A 225 -3.87 18.88 -10.47
N PRO A 226 -2.67 18.61 -9.93
CA PRO A 226 -2.10 19.39 -8.83
C PRO A 226 -1.68 20.82 -9.21
N ILE A 227 -1.73 21.18 -10.50
CA ILE A 227 -1.24 22.47 -11.01
C ILE A 227 -2.06 23.62 -10.41
N GLY A 228 -1.36 24.56 -9.78
CA GLY A 228 -1.97 25.75 -9.18
C GLY A 228 -2.57 25.54 -7.78
N MET A 229 -2.45 24.34 -7.20
CA MET A 229 -2.90 24.07 -5.84
C MET A 229 -1.91 24.56 -4.79
N LYS A 230 -2.43 25.05 -3.66
CA LYS A 230 -1.60 25.57 -2.55
C LYS A 230 -2.01 25.06 -1.17
N ASP A 231 -3.29 24.80 -0.96
CA ASP A 231 -3.86 24.49 0.36
C ASP A 231 -4.35 23.04 0.50
N ILE A 232 -3.90 22.15 -0.40
CA ILE A 232 -4.26 20.73 -0.38
C ILE A 232 -2.99 19.90 -0.30
N LYS A 233 -3.00 18.89 0.57
CA LYS A 233 -1.91 17.93 0.66
C LYS A 233 -1.89 17.06 -0.59
N ILE A 234 -0.80 17.15 -1.35
CA ILE A 234 -0.57 16.35 -2.54
C ILE A 234 0.40 15.21 -2.20
N VAL A 235 0.01 13.99 -2.55
CA VAL A 235 0.87 12.81 -2.52
C VAL A 235 1.05 12.34 -3.96
N ALA A 236 2.28 12.17 -4.41
CA ALA A 236 2.56 11.64 -5.73
C ALA A 236 3.32 10.32 -5.64
N ASP A 237 2.94 9.35 -6.47
CA ASP A 237 3.77 8.18 -6.73
C ASP A 237 5.02 8.60 -7.50
N ASP A 238 6.16 7.94 -7.22
CA ASP A 238 7.43 8.26 -7.88
C ASP A 238 7.42 8.07 -9.41
N SER A 239 6.40 7.39 -9.98
CA SER A 239 6.20 7.27 -11.42
C SER A 239 6.14 8.60 -12.17
N ILE A 240 5.73 9.69 -11.49
CA ILE A 240 5.70 11.02 -12.10
C ILE A 240 7.10 11.56 -12.45
N THR A 241 8.15 10.94 -11.89
CA THR A 241 9.55 11.31 -12.14
C THR A 241 10.20 10.49 -13.25
N LEU A 242 9.50 9.47 -13.75
CA LEU A 242 10.04 8.52 -14.74
C LEU A 242 9.72 8.90 -16.18
N GLY A 243 9.48 10.19 -16.44
CA GLY A 243 9.14 10.71 -17.75
C GLY A 243 9.09 12.24 -17.76
N SER A 244 8.78 12.79 -18.92
CA SER A 244 8.52 14.22 -19.07
C SER A 244 7.32 14.45 -19.98
N ASN A 245 6.79 15.67 -19.95
CA ASN A 245 5.70 16.12 -20.80
C ASN A 245 4.41 15.28 -20.68
N PHE A 246 3.99 15.03 -19.44
CA PHE A 246 2.76 14.29 -19.18
C PHE A 246 1.50 15.08 -19.55
N ILE A 247 0.38 14.36 -19.62
CA ILE A 247 -0.95 14.93 -19.83
C ILE A 247 -1.79 14.70 -18.57
N ALA A 248 -2.39 15.75 -18.02
CA ALA A 248 -3.31 15.67 -16.88
C ALA A 248 -4.39 16.75 -17.00
N GLY A 249 -5.41 16.69 -16.15
CA GLY A 249 -6.53 17.61 -16.23
C GLY A 249 -6.16 19.09 -16.01
N ALA A 250 -6.88 20.02 -16.63
CA ALA A 250 -6.60 21.46 -16.52
C ALA A 250 -7.28 22.16 -15.32
N ASN A 251 -7.85 21.40 -14.38
CA ASN A 251 -8.78 21.88 -13.34
C ASN A 251 -9.99 22.63 -13.91
N LYS A 252 -10.35 22.34 -15.16
CA LYS A 252 -11.40 22.99 -15.94
C LYS A 252 -12.16 21.94 -16.76
N PRO A 253 -13.51 21.93 -16.74
CA PRO A 253 -14.28 20.92 -17.46
C PRO A 253 -13.96 20.92 -18.95
N GLY A 254 -13.66 19.74 -19.50
CA GLY A 254 -13.39 19.57 -20.93
C GLY A 254 -12.00 20.00 -21.37
N TYR A 255 -11.07 20.26 -20.46
CA TYR A 255 -9.70 20.65 -20.78
C TYR A 255 -8.66 19.85 -19.99
N HIS A 256 -7.56 19.53 -20.67
CA HIS A 256 -6.36 18.95 -20.08
C HIS A 256 -5.17 19.89 -20.35
N PHE A 257 -4.13 19.79 -19.54
CA PHE A 257 -2.81 20.31 -19.90
C PHE A 257 -1.99 19.22 -20.56
N SER A 258 -1.27 19.58 -21.61
CA SER A 258 -0.16 18.80 -22.16
C SER A 258 1.17 19.38 -21.69
N ASN A 259 2.23 18.58 -21.82
CA ASN A 259 3.60 18.95 -21.48
C ASN A 259 3.81 19.29 -20.00
N ILE A 260 3.10 18.59 -19.11
CA ILE A 260 3.25 18.74 -17.66
C ILE A 260 4.56 18.09 -17.20
N ASN A 261 5.32 18.79 -16.37
CA ASN A 261 6.61 18.33 -15.86
C ASN A 261 6.76 18.60 -14.37
N TYR A 262 7.04 17.56 -13.59
CA TYR A 262 7.50 17.69 -12.21
C TYR A 262 9.02 17.99 -12.19
N PRO A 263 9.54 18.91 -11.36
CA PRO A 263 8.84 19.78 -10.40
C PRO A 263 8.49 21.17 -10.96
N ARG A 264 8.50 21.35 -12.29
CA ARG A 264 8.32 22.68 -12.91
C ARG A 264 6.91 23.22 -12.70
N ASP A 265 5.90 22.38 -12.88
CA ASP A 265 4.50 22.82 -12.94
C ASP A 265 3.72 22.57 -11.64
N PHE A 266 4.19 21.64 -10.78
CA PHE A 266 3.63 21.32 -9.46
C PHE A 266 4.64 20.57 -8.58
#